data_AF-A0AAN9AUB8-F1
#
_entry.id   AF-A0AAN9AUB8-F1
#
_cell.length_a   1.000
_cell.length_b   1.000
_cell.length_c   1.000
_cell.angle_alpha   90.00
_cell.angle_beta   90.00
_cell.angle_gamma   90.00
#
_symmetry.space_group_name_H-M   'P 1'
#
loop_
_entity.id
_entity.type
_entity.pdbx_description
1 polymer ?
#
loop_
_entity_poly.entity_id
_entity_poly.type
_entity_poly.pdbx_seq_one_letter_code
_entity_poly.pdbx_strand_id
1 'polypeptide(L)'
;MDTIKECRCYTEMEQMEALMREGVNCITQHPGFQSVCLDIYVLRTCYRWCEQQYGRDIADENSRYRYTAYHMLARFAWGWLGKDVRVTLPACAVRKIRDLS
;
A
#
# COMPACT_ATOMS: atom_id res chain seq x y z
N MET A 1 -5.02 13.80 12.19
CA MET A 1 -5.72 12.85 11.30
C MET A 1 -5.69 11.51 12.00
N ASP A 2 -6.67 11.28 12.88
CA ASP A 2 -6.70 10.07 13.73
C ASP A 2 -6.85 8.84 12.85
N THR A 3 -5.75 8.12 12.71
CA THR A 3 -5.73 6.84 12.02
C THR A 3 -6.43 5.88 12.97
N ILE A 4 -7.66 5.47 12.64
CA ILE A 4 -8.32 4.40 13.36
C ILE A 4 -7.35 3.22 13.36
N LYS A 5 -6.81 2.87 14.52
CA LYS A 5 -5.89 1.75 14.74
C LYS A 5 -6.68 0.45 14.60
N GLU A 6 -7.09 0.12 13.39
CA GLU A 6 -7.50 -1.25 13.09
C GLU A 6 -6.25 -2.04 12.70
N CYS A 7 -5.60 -2.65 13.69
CA CYS A 7 -4.55 -3.63 13.44
C CYS A 7 -5.18 -4.95 12.97
N ARG A 8 -5.71 -4.97 11.75
CA ARG A 8 -6.26 -6.20 11.17
C ARG A 8 -5.14 -7.07 10.62
N CYS A 9 -5.28 -8.37 10.84
CA CYS A 9 -4.41 -9.34 10.21
C CYS A 9 -4.78 -9.49 8.73
N TYR A 10 -3.78 -9.73 7.90
CA TYR A 10 -3.97 -10.06 6.48
C TYR A 10 -4.94 -11.24 6.27
N THR A 11 -4.95 -12.19 7.21
CA THR A 11 -5.80 -13.39 7.18
C THR A 11 -7.27 -13.12 7.45
N GLU A 12 -7.61 -11.94 8.00
CA GLU A 12 -8.99 -11.56 8.38
C GLU A 12 -9.67 -10.70 7.30
N MET A 13 -8.99 -10.49 6.17
CA MET A 13 -9.45 -9.63 5.09
C MET A 13 -9.90 -10.49 3.90
N GLU A 14 -11.20 -10.47 3.59
CA GLU A 14 -11.78 -11.21 2.46
C GLU A 14 -11.13 -10.86 1.13
N GLN A 15 -10.77 -9.58 0.94
CA GLN A 15 -10.18 -9.09 -0.32
C GLN A 15 -8.75 -9.61 -0.53
N MET A 16 -8.19 -10.23 0.50
CA MET A 16 -6.88 -10.85 0.48
C MET A 16 -6.91 -12.34 0.19
N GLU A 17 -8.09 -12.96 0.13
CA GLU A 17 -8.22 -14.38 -0.23
C GLU A 17 -7.67 -14.68 -1.62
N ALA A 18 -7.86 -13.77 -2.58
CA ALA A 18 -7.34 -13.93 -3.93
C ALA A 18 -5.80 -14.05 -3.92
N LEU A 19 -5.14 -13.19 -3.14
CA LEU A 19 -3.69 -13.20 -2.96
C LEU A 19 -3.22 -14.39 -2.09
N MET A 20 -4.05 -14.90 -1.18
CA MET A 20 -3.76 -16.13 -0.43
C MET A 20 -3.80 -17.38 -1.30
N ARG A 21 -4.69 -17.44 -2.31
CA ARG A 21 -4.74 -18.57 -3.26
C ARG A 21 -3.46 -18.73 -4.07
N GLU A 22 -2.64 -17.69 -4.16
CA GLU A 22 -1.30 -17.74 -4.75
C GLU A 22 -0.27 -18.45 -3.84
N GLY A 23 -0.70 -19.00 -2.71
CA GLY A 23 0.12 -19.83 -1.82
C GLY A 23 0.91 -19.05 -0.78
N VAL A 24 0.51 -17.81 -0.49
CA VAL A 24 1.24 -16.91 0.42
C VAL A 24 0.45 -16.68 1.71
N ASN A 25 1.09 -16.96 2.85
CA ASN A 25 0.47 -16.82 4.17
C ASN A 25 0.39 -15.36 4.66
N CYS A 26 1.16 -14.45 4.05
CA CYS A 26 1.18 -13.03 4.40
C CYS A 26 1.57 -12.16 3.20
N ILE A 27 0.91 -11.01 3.01
CA ILE A 27 1.26 -10.07 1.93
C ILE A 27 2.74 -9.68 1.91
N THR A 28 3.39 -9.57 3.07
CA THR A 28 4.79 -9.14 3.12
C THR A 28 5.77 -10.15 2.55
N GLN A 29 5.31 -11.39 2.29
CA GLN A 29 6.06 -12.47 1.63
C GLN A 29 5.71 -12.57 0.14
N HIS A 30 4.65 -11.89 -0.31
CA HIS A 30 4.23 -11.93 -1.70
C HIS A 30 5.29 -11.25 -2.58
N PRO A 31 5.76 -11.87 -3.67
CA PRO A 31 6.79 -11.27 -4.53
C PRO A 31 6.34 -9.92 -5.09
N GLY A 32 5.06 -9.80 -5.47
CA GLY A 32 4.45 -8.54 -5.89
C GLY A 32 4.48 -7.44 -4.81
N PHE A 33 4.42 -7.76 -3.52
CA PHE A 33 4.50 -6.73 -2.48
C PHE A 33 5.87 -6.05 -2.45
N GLN A 34 6.94 -6.82 -2.61
CA GLN A 34 8.30 -6.27 -2.68
C GLN A 34 8.42 -5.31 -3.87
N SER A 35 8.01 -5.74 -5.05
CA SER A 35 8.14 -4.94 -6.28
C SER A 35 7.20 -3.72 -6.29
N VAL A 36 5.99 -3.84 -5.76
CA VAL A 36 4.96 -2.80 -5.87
C VAL A 36 5.04 -1.79 -4.72
N CYS A 37 5.30 -2.25 -3.49
CA CYS A 37 5.18 -1.41 -2.29
C CYS A 37 6.53 -1.05 -1.65
N LEU A 38 7.62 -1.77 -1.97
CA LEU A 38 8.92 -1.57 -1.33
C LEU A 38 10.04 -1.10 -2.29
N ASP A 39 9.84 -1.22 -3.61
CA ASP A 39 10.80 -0.76 -4.60
C ASP A 39 10.74 0.77 -4.80
N ILE A 40 11.81 1.47 -4.43
CA ILE A 40 11.91 2.93 -4.49
C ILE A 40 11.74 3.45 -5.93
N TYR A 41 12.25 2.74 -6.94
CA TYR A 41 12.14 3.19 -8.34
C TYR A 41 10.70 3.10 -8.85
N VAL A 42 9.99 2.06 -8.43
CA VAL A 42 8.55 1.89 -8.71
C VAL A 42 7.74 2.96 -7.99
N LEU A 43 8.00 3.18 -6.70
CA LEU A 43 7.32 4.22 -5.90
C LEU A 43 7.55 5.62 -6.48
N ARG A 44 8.77 5.94 -6.92
CA ARG A 44 9.09 7.23 -7.54
C ARG A 44 8.35 7.43 -8.86
N THR A 45 8.28 6.39 -9.69
CA THR A 45 7.55 6.43 -10.97
C THR A 45 6.06 6.60 -10.72
N CYS A 46 5.51 5.84 -9.77
CA CYS A 46 4.10 5.89 -9.42
C CYS A 46 3.71 7.23 -8.76
N TYR A 47 4.59 7.82 -7.95
CA TYR A 47 4.38 9.15 -7.38
C TYR A 47 4.26 10.21 -8.47
N ARG A 48 5.18 10.23 -9.45
CA ARG A 48 5.14 11.19 -10.58
C ARG A 48 3.84 11.06 -11.37
N TRP A 49 3.38 9.83 -11.58
CA TRP A 49 2.08 9.60 -12.23
C TRP A 49 0.93 10.14 -11.37
N CYS A 50 0.92 9.87 -10.07
CA CYS A 50 -0.09 10.41 -9.14
C CYS A 50 -0.06 11.95 -9.07
N GLU A 51 1.12 12.56 -9.06
CA GLU A 51 1.30 14.02 -9.05
C GLU A 51 0.70 14.64 -10.32
N GLN A 52 0.95 14.05 -11.49
CA GLN A 52 0.37 14.50 -12.75
C GLN A 52 -1.17 14.42 -12.77
N GLN A 53 -1.74 13.36 -12.19
CA GLN A 53 -3.19 13.12 -12.23
C GLN A 53 -3.96 13.87 -11.14
N TYR A 54 -3.34 14.11 -9.98
CA TYR A 54 -4.03 14.63 -8.79
C TYR A 54 -3.43 15.92 -8.22
N GLY A 55 -2.35 16.45 -8.80
CA GLY A 55 -1.78 17.76 -8.46
C GLY A 55 -1.29 17.89 -7.01
N ARG A 56 -0.66 16.84 -6.46
CA ARG A 56 -0.24 16.83 -5.05
C ARG A 56 1.25 17.07 -4.88
N ASP A 57 1.57 17.99 -3.98
CA ASP A 57 2.92 18.25 -3.51
C ASP A 57 3.06 17.90 -2.03
N ILE A 58 3.75 16.79 -1.73
CA ILE A 58 4.09 16.39 -0.36
C ILE A 58 5.56 16.75 -0.13
N ALA A 59 5.92 17.75 0.66
CA ALA A 59 7.32 18.23 0.71
C ALA A 59 8.38 17.18 1.11
N ASP A 60 8.05 16.23 2.01
CA ASP A 60 9.00 15.22 2.51
C ASP A 60 9.03 13.96 1.64
N GLU A 61 10.21 13.58 1.16
CA GLU A 61 10.42 12.47 0.23
C GLU A 61 10.06 11.10 0.84
N ASN A 62 10.42 10.88 2.11
CA ASN A 62 10.06 9.65 2.82
C ASN A 62 8.55 9.54 3.03
N SER A 63 7.87 10.67 3.27
CA SER A 63 6.40 10.72 3.35
C SER A 63 5.74 10.52 1.99
N ARG A 64 6.34 11.02 0.89
CA ARG A 64 5.89 10.74 -0.49
C ARG A 64 5.88 9.24 -0.78
N TYR A 65 6.99 8.55 -0.48
CA TYR A 65 7.12 7.13 -0.76
C TYR A 65 6.19 6.27 0.09
N ARG A 66 6.09 6.55 1.40
CA ARG A 66 5.14 5.84 2.27
C ARG A 66 3.70 6.02 1.82
N TYR A 67 3.31 7.26 1.48
CA TYR A 67 1.99 7.56 0.97
C TYR A 67 1.68 6.81 -0.32
N THR A 68 2.62 6.82 -1.28
CA THR A 68 2.49 6.10 -2.54
C THR A 68 2.40 4.60 -2.32
N ALA A 69 3.23 4.04 -1.43
CA ALA A 69 3.21 2.61 -1.10
C ALA A 69 1.86 2.17 -0.50
N TYR A 70 1.26 2.98 0.38
CA TYR A 70 -0.09 2.71 0.89
C TYR A 70 -1.15 2.69 -0.21
N HIS A 71 -1.07 3.63 -1.16
CA HIS A 71 -1.97 3.67 -2.30
C HIS A 71 -1.77 2.47 -3.24
N MET A 72 -0.53 2.10 -3.53
CA MET A 72 -0.21 0.95 -4.37
C MET A 72 -0.64 -0.36 -3.70
N LEU A 73 -0.49 -0.49 -2.39
CA LEU A 73 -0.99 -1.64 -1.64
C LEU A 73 -2.52 -1.76 -1.73
N ALA A 74 -3.23 -0.65 -1.54
CA ALA A 74 -4.68 -0.61 -1.69
C ALA A 74 -5.10 -0.99 -3.12
N ARG A 75 -4.38 -0.49 -4.13
CA ARG A 75 -4.59 -0.82 -5.54
C ARG A 75 -4.33 -2.30 -5.83
N PHE A 76 -3.28 -2.85 -5.24
CA PHE A 76 -2.85 -4.23 -5.46
C PHE A 76 -3.86 -5.24 -4.89
N ALA A 77 -4.43 -4.93 -3.73
CA ALA A 77 -5.37 -5.83 -3.05
C ALA A 77 -6.84 -5.62 -3.44
N TRP A 78 -7.29 -4.38 -3.66
CA TRP A 78 -8.70 -4.07 -3.98
C TRP A 78 -8.91 -3.66 -5.44
N GLY A 79 -7.86 -3.54 -6.25
CA GLY A 79 -7.96 -3.03 -7.62
C GLY A 79 -8.31 -1.54 -7.64
N TRP A 80 -9.42 -1.19 -8.30
CA TRP A 80 -9.87 0.20 -8.37
C TRP A 80 -10.78 0.55 -7.19
N LEU A 81 -10.30 1.43 -6.31
CA LEU A 81 -11.09 2.06 -5.26
C LEU A 81 -11.57 3.45 -5.72
N GLY A 82 -12.83 3.78 -5.45
CA GLY A 82 -13.37 5.14 -5.70
C GLY A 82 -12.66 6.21 -4.87
N LYS A 83 -12.77 7.49 -5.27
CA LYS A 83 -12.02 8.62 -4.65
C LYS A 83 -12.17 8.73 -3.13
N ASP A 84 -13.33 8.36 -2.60
CA ASP A 84 -13.66 8.53 -1.17
C ASP A 84 -13.75 7.20 -0.41
N VAL A 85 -13.34 6.08 -1.03
CA VAL A 85 -13.33 4.78 -0.37
C VAL A 85 -12.05 4.63 0.45
N ARG A 86 -12.19 4.63 1.78
CA ARG A 86 -11.10 4.33 2.71
C ARG A 86 -11.11 2.85 3.03
N VAL A 87 -9.94 2.22 2.92
CA VAL A 87 -9.74 0.81 3.30
C VAL A 87 -8.73 0.72 4.44
N THR A 88 -8.97 -0.22 5.34
CA THR A 88 -8.01 -0.58 6.37
C THR A 88 -6.90 -1.40 5.74
N LEU A 89 -5.64 -1.00 5.91
CA LEU A 89 -4.48 -1.76 5.43
C LEU A 89 -3.99 -2.76 6.49
N PRO A 90 -3.49 -3.93 6.10
CA PRO A 90 -2.99 -4.91 7.05
C PRO A 90 -1.77 -4.38 7.82
N ALA A 91 -1.75 -4.62 9.13
CA ALA A 91 -0.75 -4.02 10.02
C ALA A 91 0.70 -4.44 9.68
N CYS A 92 0.89 -5.68 9.23
CA CYS A 92 2.20 -6.20 8.81
C CYS A 92 2.78 -5.42 7.63
N ALA A 93 1.95 -5.09 6.63
CA ALA A 93 2.36 -4.30 5.48
C ALA A 93 2.67 -2.85 5.86
N VAL A 94 1.81 -2.24 6.69
CA VAL A 94 2.00 -0.87 7.16
C VAL A 94 3.31 -0.74 7.93
N ARG A 95 3.65 -1.72 8.78
CA ARG A 95 4.91 -1.73 9.52
C ARG A 95 6.12 -1.80 8.58
N LYS A 96 6.09 -2.73 7.62
CA LYS A 96 7.20 -2.92 6.67
C LYS A 96 7.43 -1.70 5.76
N ILE A 97 6.36 -0.98 5.40
CA ILE A 97 6.44 0.29 4.66
C ILE A 97 7.03 1.42 5.53
N ARG A 98 6.80 1.42 6.84
CA ARG A 98 7.38 2.41 7.76
C ARG A 98 8.86 2.15 8.02
N ASP A 99 9.30 0.89 7.96
CA ASP A 99 10.71 0.52 8.14
C ASP A 99 11.59 0.93 6.93
N LEU A 100 11.00 1.36 5.81
CA LEU A 100 11.70 1.88 4.64
C LEU A 100 12.19 3.34 4.77
N SER A 101 11.76 4.07 5.82
CA SER A 101 12.05 5.49 6.03
C SER A 101 13.01 5.77 7.17
#